data_AF-A0A6M0RZ48-F1
#
_entry.id   AF-A0A6M0RZ48-F1
#
_cell.length_a   1.000
_cell.length_b   1.000
_cell.length_c   1.000
_cell.angle_alpha   90.00
_cell.angle_beta   90.00
_cell.angle_gamma   90.00
#
_symmetry.space_group_name_H-M   'P 1'
#
loop_
_entity.id
_entity.type
_entity.pdbx_description
1 polymer ?
#
loop_
_entity_poly.entity_id
_entity_poly.type
_entity_poly.pdbx_seq_one_letter_code
_entity_poly.pdbx_strand_id
1 'polypeptide(L)'
;MMLKLLSGLCLTGLLVLLGCRISGATTVAQVPTNQAASPSLTVTISADQVRTYGRLIEQVVGTANDTISNIFATNPDATPIKLTVLVHRNGQVLPVLVADISRDQWQQQPDIQNWAHYSPSVRMLLGYTQPNSTPPRSQVARRRPIIENAAFIDELD
;
A
#
# COMPACT_ATOMS: atom_id res chain seq x y z
N MET A 1 4.82 27.06 -69.01
CA MET A 1 5.77 27.98 -69.68
C MET A 1 6.86 28.28 -68.65
N MET A 2 7.92 27.47 -68.64
CA MET A 2 9.28 27.81 -69.15
C MET A 2 9.93 28.89 -68.26
N LEU A 3 11.13 28.79 -67.70
CA LEU A 3 12.39 28.10 -68.03
C LEU A 3 13.35 28.57 -66.89
N LYS A 4 14.25 27.78 -66.28
CA LYS A 4 15.62 27.60 -66.76
C LYS A 4 16.41 26.67 -65.83
N LEU A 5 17.04 25.67 -66.46
CA LEU A 5 18.26 25.01 -66.04
C LEU A 5 19.43 26.00 -65.95
N LEU A 6 20.46 25.57 -65.19
CA LEU A 6 21.91 25.85 -65.22
C LEU A 6 22.35 26.17 -63.79
N SER A 7 23.51 25.79 -63.27
CA SER A 7 24.68 25.03 -63.70
C SER A 7 25.61 25.13 -62.49
N GLY A 8 26.31 24.06 -62.08
CA GLY A 8 27.24 24.21 -60.95
C GLY A 8 27.67 22.91 -60.29
N LEU A 9 28.14 21.96 -61.08
CA LEU A 9 28.94 20.85 -60.58
C LEU A 9 30.28 21.44 -60.08
N CYS A 10 30.37 21.87 -58.81
CA CYS A 10 31.63 22.26 -58.19
C CYS A 10 32.23 21.03 -57.50
N LEU A 11 32.79 20.16 -58.33
CA LEU A 11 33.71 19.13 -57.91
C LEU A 11 35.06 19.83 -57.62
N THR A 12 35.58 19.65 -56.40
CA THR A 12 36.97 19.82 -55.90
C THR A 12 37.14 20.82 -54.74
N GLY A 13 37.79 20.33 -53.68
CA GLY A 13 38.15 21.08 -52.47
C GLY A 13 38.02 20.23 -51.21
N LEU A 14 38.50 18.97 -51.23
CA LEU A 14 39.71 18.58 -50.50
C LEU A 14 39.91 19.28 -49.14
N LEU A 15 39.66 18.50 -48.09
CA LEU A 15 40.34 18.52 -46.78
C LEU A 15 40.26 19.81 -45.94
N VAL A 16 39.26 19.88 -45.05
CA VAL A 16 39.45 20.45 -43.71
C VAL A 16 39.01 19.41 -42.68
N LEU A 17 39.99 18.58 -42.30
CA LEU A 17 40.02 17.90 -41.01
C LEU A 17 40.10 18.97 -39.92
N LEU A 18 38.97 19.37 -39.33
CA LEU A 18 38.99 19.92 -37.97
C LEU A 18 37.60 19.93 -37.34
N GLY A 19 37.43 19.05 -36.35
CA GLY A 19 36.44 19.22 -35.29
C GLY A 19 35.02 18.84 -35.67
N CYS A 20 34.76 17.54 -35.90
CA CYS A 20 33.45 16.99 -35.59
C CYS A 20 33.27 17.09 -34.07
N ARG A 21 32.85 18.28 -33.61
CA ARG A 21 32.16 18.43 -32.33
C ARG A 21 30.88 17.65 -32.54
N ILE A 22 30.86 16.41 -32.07
CA ILE A 22 29.65 15.61 -31.97
C ILE A 22 28.79 16.35 -30.93
N SER A 23 28.07 17.38 -31.38
CA SER A 23 26.93 17.90 -30.66
C SER A 23 25.88 16.81 -30.76
N GLY A 24 26.03 15.78 -29.93
CA GLY A 24 24.97 14.83 -29.67
C GLY A 24 23.84 15.64 -29.07
N ALA A 25 22.88 16.04 -29.92
CA ALA A 25 21.58 16.44 -29.44
C ALA A 25 20.94 15.16 -28.87
N THR A 26 21.23 14.84 -27.61
CA THR A 26 20.38 13.95 -26.84
C THR A 26 19.06 14.67 -26.67
N THR A 27 18.16 14.47 -27.63
CA THR A 27 16.75 14.77 -27.44
C THR A 27 16.27 13.81 -26.37
N VAL A 28 16.26 14.27 -25.12
CA VAL A 28 15.45 13.63 -24.09
C VAL A 28 14.02 13.75 -24.58
N ALA A 29 13.48 12.65 -25.11
CA ALA A 29 12.05 12.54 -25.37
C ALA A 29 11.36 12.69 -24.02
N GLN A 30 10.89 13.90 -23.72
CA GLN A 30 10.04 14.15 -22.57
C GLN A 30 8.77 13.34 -22.83
N VAL A 31 8.62 12.22 -22.13
CA VAL A 31 7.36 11.47 -22.12
C VAL A 31 6.33 12.46 -21.58
N PRO A 32 5.30 12.86 -22.35
CA PRO A 32 4.26 13.72 -21.82
C PRO A 32 3.54 12.92 -20.75
N THR A 33 3.82 13.24 -19.48
CA THR A 33 3.01 12.78 -18.36
C THR A 33 1.71 13.56 -18.40
N ASN A 34 0.79 13.15 -19.28
CA ASN A 34 -0.63 13.49 -19.17
C ASN A 34 -1.23 12.68 -18.01
N GLN A 35 -0.66 12.81 -16.80
CA GLN A 35 -1.25 12.30 -15.57
C GLN A 35 -2.39 13.26 -15.22
N ALA A 36 -3.60 12.95 -15.70
CA ALA A 36 -4.79 13.56 -15.14
C ALA A 36 -4.83 13.23 -13.65
N ALA A 37 -4.79 14.25 -12.80
CA ALA A 37 -4.87 14.06 -11.36
C ALA A 37 -6.26 13.49 -11.01
N SER A 38 -6.31 12.26 -10.52
CA SER A 38 -7.53 11.66 -9.98
C SER A 38 -8.05 12.48 -8.80
N PRO A 39 -9.35 12.80 -8.71
CA PRO A 39 -9.93 13.40 -7.52
C PRO A 39 -9.64 12.55 -6.28
N SER A 40 -9.23 13.21 -5.20
CA SER A 40 -8.96 12.57 -3.91
C SER A 40 -10.20 12.65 -3.02
N LEU A 41 -10.64 11.51 -2.48
CA LEU A 41 -11.71 11.40 -1.50
C LEU A 41 -11.13 10.94 -0.17
N THR A 42 -11.43 11.64 0.91
CA THR A 42 -10.95 11.27 2.25
C THR A 42 -12.12 11.04 3.20
N VAL A 43 -12.11 9.90 3.90
CA VAL A 43 -13.11 9.55 4.92
C VAL A 43 -12.38 9.29 6.22
N THR A 44 -12.92 9.79 7.34
CA THR A 44 -12.33 9.58 8.67
C THR A 44 -13.26 8.75 9.54
N ILE A 45 -12.71 7.73 10.20
CA ILE A 45 -13.43 6.83 11.11
C ILE A 45 -12.86 6.97 12.53
N SER A 46 -13.73 7.14 13.53
CA SER A 46 -13.31 7.07 14.93
C SER A 46 -13.28 5.63 15.43
N ALA A 47 -12.18 5.20 16.04
CA ALA A 47 -11.94 3.83 16.48
C ALA A 47 -11.59 3.70 17.97
N ASP A 48 -11.88 4.72 18.79
CA ASP A 48 -11.58 4.72 20.23
C ASP A 48 -12.23 3.55 20.97
N GLN A 49 -13.40 3.10 20.52
CA GLN A 49 -14.13 1.97 21.12
C GLN A 49 -13.81 0.61 20.47
N VAL A 50 -13.02 0.57 19.40
CA VAL A 50 -12.73 -0.66 18.66
C VAL A 50 -11.57 -1.40 19.32
N ARG A 51 -11.87 -2.55 19.91
CA ARG A 51 -10.96 -3.33 20.77
C ARG A 51 -9.82 -4.02 20.02
N THR A 52 -10.08 -4.53 18.82
CA THR A 52 -9.11 -5.36 18.08
C THR A 52 -8.85 -4.76 16.70
N TYR A 53 -7.65 -5.00 16.18
CA TYR A 53 -7.26 -4.51 14.87
C TYR A 53 -8.09 -5.15 13.74
N GLY A 54 -8.44 -6.43 13.85
CA GLY A 54 -9.30 -7.10 12.85
C GLY A 54 -10.66 -6.42 12.70
N ARG A 55 -11.32 -6.08 13.82
CA ARG A 55 -12.59 -5.35 13.81
C ARG A 55 -12.47 -3.95 13.22
N LEU A 56 -11.33 -3.29 13.45
CA LEU A 56 -11.04 -2.00 12.79
C LEU A 56 -10.95 -2.17 11.28
N ILE A 57 -10.23 -3.18 10.79
CA ILE A 57 -10.08 -3.44 9.36
C ILE A 57 -11.43 -3.76 8.71
N GLU A 58 -12.27 -4.59 9.34
CA GLU A 58 -13.63 -4.84 8.86
C GLU A 58 -14.45 -3.54 8.72
N GLN A 59 -14.39 -2.65 9.71
CA GLN A 59 -15.09 -1.37 9.67
C GLN A 59 -14.53 -0.42 8.59
N VAL A 60 -13.22 -0.38 8.42
CA VAL A 60 -12.54 0.41 7.37
C VAL A 60 -12.95 -0.07 5.98
N VAL A 61 -12.93 -1.38 5.75
CA VAL A 61 -13.31 -1.99 4.47
C VAL A 61 -14.79 -1.75 4.17
N GLY A 62 -15.67 -1.95 5.15
CA GLY A 62 -17.10 -1.67 5.00
C GLY A 62 -17.37 -0.21 4.63
N THR A 63 -16.76 0.72 5.37
CA THR A 63 -16.91 2.16 5.11
C THR A 63 -16.39 2.54 3.71
N ALA A 64 -15.28 1.95 3.28
CA ALA A 64 -14.71 2.19 1.96
C ALA A 64 -15.62 1.66 0.83
N ASN A 65 -16.14 0.43 0.97
CA ASN A 65 -17.09 -0.15 0.02
C ASN A 65 -18.35 0.71 -0.12
N ASP A 66 -18.94 1.14 1.00
CA ASP A 66 -20.14 1.98 1.01
C ASP A 66 -19.87 3.34 0.35
N THR A 67 -18.72 3.94 0.66
CA THR A 67 -18.31 5.23 0.10
C THR A 67 -18.16 5.16 -1.42
N ILE A 68 -17.44 4.14 -1.92
CA ILE A 68 -17.23 3.95 -3.36
C ILE A 68 -18.54 3.61 -4.08
N SER A 69 -19.38 2.76 -3.49
CA SER A 69 -20.70 2.45 -4.03
C SER A 69 -21.55 3.70 -4.17
N ASN A 70 -21.59 4.53 -3.13
CA ASN A 70 -22.38 5.75 -3.11
C ASN A 70 -21.88 6.79 -4.12
N ILE A 71 -20.57 7.03 -4.19
CA ILE A 71 -20.03 8.05 -5.10
C ILE A 71 -20.23 7.65 -6.56
N PHE A 72 -20.02 6.38 -6.91
CA PHE A 72 -20.26 5.93 -8.27
C PHE A 72 -21.77 5.88 -8.59
N ALA A 73 -22.65 5.61 -7.63
CA ALA A 73 -24.09 5.68 -7.86
C ALA A 73 -24.60 7.11 -8.06
N THR A 74 -24.05 8.09 -7.33
CA THR A 74 -24.58 9.46 -7.26
C THR A 74 -23.91 10.44 -8.23
N ASN A 75 -22.67 10.17 -8.65
CA ASN A 75 -21.93 11.05 -9.56
C ASN A 75 -21.55 10.28 -10.84
N PRO A 76 -22.34 10.38 -11.93
CA PRO A 76 -22.08 9.64 -13.16
C PRO A 76 -20.76 10.02 -13.81
N ASP A 77 -20.33 11.27 -13.64
CA ASP A 77 -19.08 11.83 -14.20
C ASP A 77 -17.86 11.58 -13.29
N ALA A 78 -18.02 10.80 -12.21
CA ALA A 78 -16.92 10.44 -11.33
C ALA A 78 -15.81 9.74 -12.13
N THR A 79 -14.66 10.41 -12.18
CA THR A 79 -13.40 9.92 -12.73
C THR A 79 -12.76 8.91 -11.76
N PRO A 80 -11.61 8.29 -12.08
CA PRO A 80 -10.90 7.46 -11.11
C PRO A 80 -10.70 8.21 -9.80
N ILE A 81 -11.03 7.57 -8.68
CA ILE A 81 -11.02 8.20 -7.35
C ILE A 81 -9.86 7.61 -6.56
N LYS A 82 -9.06 8.50 -5.96
CA LYS A 82 -8.13 8.12 -4.91
C LYS A 82 -8.81 8.24 -3.56
N LEU A 83 -9.32 7.13 -3.03
CA LEU A 83 -9.88 7.05 -1.69
C LEU A 83 -8.78 6.90 -0.64
N THR A 84 -8.86 7.68 0.44
CA THR A 84 -8.06 7.52 1.65
C THR A 84 -8.97 7.42 2.87
N VAL A 85 -8.91 6.30 3.58
CA VAL A 85 -9.61 6.11 4.86
C VAL A 85 -8.64 6.38 6.00
N LEU A 86 -8.88 7.47 6.71
CA LEU A 86 -8.20 7.85 7.93
C LEU A 86 -8.89 7.22 9.15
N VAL A 87 -8.11 6.84 10.14
CA VAL A 87 -8.62 6.37 11.43
C VAL A 87 -8.13 7.30 12.53
N HIS A 88 -9.08 7.82 13.30
CA HIS A 88 -8.84 8.55 14.53
C HIS A 88 -8.93 7.58 15.73
N ARG A 89 -7.84 7.44 16.48
CA ARG A 89 -7.79 6.64 17.71
C ARG A 89 -6.72 7.17 18.65
N ASN A 90 -7.01 7.26 19.94
CA ASN A 90 -6.04 7.68 20.97
C ASN A 90 -5.36 9.03 20.62
N GLY A 91 -6.12 9.97 20.06
CA GLY A 91 -5.61 11.28 19.65
C GLY A 91 -4.73 11.28 18.38
N GLN A 92 -4.59 10.14 17.68
CA GLN A 92 -3.86 10.03 16.42
C GLN A 92 -4.81 9.87 15.25
N VAL A 93 -4.52 10.53 14.12
CA VAL A 93 -5.25 10.36 12.85
C VAL A 93 -4.28 9.82 11.81
N LEU A 94 -4.50 8.60 11.34
CA LEU A 94 -3.58 7.91 10.45
C LEU A 94 -4.30 7.32 9.23
N PRO A 95 -3.72 7.38 8.02
CA PRO A 95 -4.27 6.69 6.87
C PRO A 95 -4.13 5.18 7.05
N VAL A 96 -5.23 4.45 7.05
CA VAL A 96 -5.22 2.98 7.21
C VAL A 96 -5.38 2.28 5.86
N LEU A 97 -6.24 2.80 4.98
CA LEU A 97 -6.50 2.24 3.65
C LEU A 97 -6.40 3.35 2.62
N VAL A 98 -5.67 3.10 1.54
CA VAL A 98 -5.65 3.93 0.33
C VAL A 98 -6.03 3.06 -0.86
N ALA A 99 -6.90 3.53 -1.73
CA ALA A 99 -7.27 2.83 -2.95
C ALA A 99 -7.38 3.83 -4.11
N ASP A 100 -6.90 3.43 -5.28
CA ASP A 100 -7.13 4.16 -6.53
C ASP A 100 -8.02 3.28 -7.41
N ILE A 101 -9.22 3.75 -7.72
CA ILE A 101 -10.24 2.93 -8.35
C ILE A 101 -11.06 3.73 -9.36
N SER A 102 -11.26 3.13 -10.53
CA SER A 102 -12.19 3.60 -11.55
C SER A 102 -13.54 2.90 -11.46
N ARG A 103 -14.57 3.52 -12.04
CA ARG A 103 -15.92 2.95 -12.14
C ARG A 103 -15.93 1.59 -12.84
N ASP A 104 -15.22 1.46 -13.95
CA ASP A 104 -15.21 0.22 -14.73
C ASP A 104 -14.64 -0.94 -13.93
N GLN A 105 -13.54 -0.68 -13.20
CA GLN A 105 -12.94 -1.65 -12.27
C GLN A 105 -13.94 -2.04 -11.17
N TRP A 106 -14.61 -1.06 -10.55
CA TRP A 106 -15.59 -1.30 -9.50
C TRP A 106 -16.78 -2.14 -9.99
N GLN A 107 -17.31 -1.86 -11.18
CA GLN A 107 -18.42 -2.60 -11.76
C GLN A 107 -18.06 -4.05 -12.10
N GLN A 108 -16.81 -4.29 -12.49
CA GLN A 108 -16.32 -5.65 -12.76
C GLN A 108 -16.17 -6.47 -11.47
N GLN A 109 -15.71 -5.87 -10.38
CA GLN A 109 -15.44 -6.59 -9.14
C GLN A 109 -15.68 -5.73 -7.88
N PRO A 110 -16.93 -5.53 -7.42
CA PRO A 110 -17.28 -4.54 -6.39
C PRO A 110 -16.86 -4.94 -4.96
N ASP A 111 -15.56 -5.02 -4.72
CA ASP A 111 -14.94 -5.20 -3.41
C ASP A 111 -13.63 -4.40 -3.37
N ILE A 112 -13.56 -3.41 -2.48
CA ILE A 112 -12.43 -2.48 -2.36
C ILE A 112 -11.12 -3.19 -2.06
N GLN A 113 -11.17 -4.40 -1.48
CA GLN A 113 -9.98 -5.17 -1.14
C GLN A 113 -9.12 -5.51 -2.36
N ASN A 114 -9.69 -5.53 -3.57
CA ASN A 114 -8.93 -5.76 -4.82
C ASN A 114 -7.97 -4.61 -5.16
N TRP A 115 -8.18 -3.42 -4.58
CA TRP A 115 -7.40 -2.20 -4.83
C TRP A 115 -6.86 -1.56 -3.55
N ALA A 116 -7.08 -2.19 -2.40
CA ALA A 116 -6.72 -1.65 -1.10
C ALA A 116 -5.21 -1.77 -0.86
N HIS A 117 -4.58 -0.62 -0.63
CA HIS A 117 -3.24 -0.52 -0.08
C HIS A 117 -3.34 -0.15 1.40
N TYR A 118 -2.96 -1.09 2.26
CA TYR A 118 -2.93 -0.87 3.70
C TYR A 118 -1.62 -0.20 4.10
N SER A 119 -1.73 0.90 4.85
CA SER A 119 -0.54 1.60 5.34
C SER A 119 0.24 0.73 6.32
N PRO A 120 1.57 0.63 6.18
CA PRO A 120 2.38 -0.16 7.09
C PRO A 120 2.37 0.45 8.49
N SER A 121 2.62 -0.38 9.51
CA SER A 121 2.81 0.03 10.91
C SER A 121 1.63 0.72 11.60
N VAL A 122 0.52 1.01 10.92
CA VAL A 122 -0.66 1.67 11.52
C VAL A 122 -1.25 0.89 12.67
N ARG A 123 -1.15 -0.45 12.65
CA ARG A 123 -1.55 -1.30 13.78
C ARG A 123 -0.85 -0.89 15.08
N MET A 124 0.46 -0.68 15.03
CA MET A 124 1.27 -0.31 16.19
C MET A 124 1.03 1.14 16.58
N LEU A 125 1.02 2.05 15.61
CA LEU A 125 0.83 3.48 15.84
C LEU A 125 -0.55 3.76 16.47
N LEU A 126 -1.59 3.09 16.00
CA LEU A 126 -2.93 3.17 16.59
C LEU A 126 -3.01 2.52 17.98
N GLY A 127 -1.98 1.79 18.44
CA GLY A 127 -1.94 1.16 19.77
C GLY A 127 -2.64 -0.20 19.84
N TYR A 128 -2.60 -1.00 18.78
CA TYR A 128 -3.05 -2.40 18.75
C TYR A 128 -1.88 -3.39 18.92
N THR A 129 -1.05 -3.18 19.93
CA THR A 129 -0.03 -4.14 20.35
C THR A 129 -0.71 -5.34 21.03
N GLN A 130 -0.36 -6.55 20.59
CA GLN A 130 -0.77 -7.78 21.26
C GLN A 130 -0.27 -7.72 22.71
N PRO A 131 -1.06 -8.07 23.74
CA PRO A 131 -0.47 -8.35 25.04
C PRO A 131 0.53 -9.49 24.81
N ASN A 132 1.79 -9.21 25.15
CA ASN A 132 2.84 -10.20 25.22
C ASN A 132 2.24 -11.40 25.94
N SER A 133 2.11 -12.54 25.27
CA SER A 133 1.84 -13.79 25.95
C SER A 133 3.05 -13.97 26.85
N THR A 134 2.92 -13.71 28.14
CA THR A 134 3.91 -14.15 29.12
C THR A 134 4.14 -15.63 28.80
N PRO A 135 5.37 -16.06 28.44
CA PRO A 135 5.61 -17.48 28.20
C PRO A 135 5.12 -18.22 29.44
N PRO A 136 4.41 -19.36 29.30
CA PRO A 136 4.00 -20.12 30.48
C PRO A 136 5.26 -20.35 31.29
N ARG A 137 5.33 -19.73 32.49
CA ARG A 137 6.41 -19.94 33.44
C ARG A 137 6.49 -21.45 33.58
N SER A 138 7.56 -22.06 33.06
CA SER A 138 7.82 -23.48 33.17
C SER A 138 7.50 -23.86 34.60
N GLN A 139 6.44 -24.63 34.75
CA GLN A 139 6.01 -25.14 36.03
C GLN A 139 7.19 -25.97 36.50
N VAL A 140 8.01 -25.35 37.36
CA VAL A 140 9.18 -25.97 37.97
C VAL A 140 8.70 -27.33 38.40
N ALA A 141 9.26 -28.36 37.75
CA ALA A 141 8.92 -29.73 37.97
C ALA A 141 8.77 -29.90 39.47
N ARG A 142 7.53 -30.11 39.93
CA ARG A 142 7.28 -30.58 41.29
C ARG A 142 7.81 -32.00 41.29
N ARG A 143 9.14 -32.14 41.35
CA ARG A 143 9.82 -33.36 41.73
C ARG A 143 9.21 -33.70 43.07
N ARG A 144 8.24 -34.62 43.06
CA ARG A 144 7.85 -35.31 44.28
C ARG A 144 9.17 -35.86 44.84
N PRO A 145 9.51 -35.63 46.11
CA PRO A 145 10.49 -36.49 46.72
C PRO A 145 9.95 -37.91 46.55
N ILE A 146 10.74 -38.74 45.88
CA ILE A 146 10.55 -40.19 45.89
C ILE A 146 10.72 -40.54 47.36
N ILE A 147 9.60 -40.69 48.08
CA ILE A 147 9.60 -41.51 49.28
C ILE A 147 9.77 -42.92 48.73
N GLU A 148 11.05 -43.25 48.62
CA GLU A 148 11.60 -44.58 48.58
C GLU A 148 10.79 -45.43 49.55
N ASN A 149 10.01 -46.38 49.00
CA ASN A 149 9.49 -47.49 49.79
C ASN A 149 10.70 -48.34 50.18
N ALA A 150 11.46 -47.86 51.15
CA ALA A 150 12.37 -48.67 51.92
C ALA A 150 11.48 -49.63 52.72
N ALA A 151 11.43 -50.87 52.23
CA ALA A 151 11.15 -52.02 53.04
C ALA A 151 11.98 -51.93 54.32
N PHE A 152 11.35 -52.00 55.49
CA PHE A 152 12.05 -52.35 56.72
C PHE A 152 11.08 -52.94 57.75
N ILE A 153 11.09 -54.28 57.78
CA ILE A 153 11.03 -55.17 58.96
C ILE A 153 9.67 -55.18 59.68
N ASP A 154 8.83 -56.22 59.51
CA ASP A 154 8.96 -57.58 60.08
C ASP A 154 9.06 -57.56 61.61
N GLU A 155 8.22 -58.35 62.26
CA GLU A 155 8.41 -58.81 63.65
C GLU A 155 8.36 -57.76 64.79
N LEU A 156 7.36 -57.87 65.67
CA LEU A 156 7.55 -58.41 67.04
C LEU A 156 6.27 -58.24 67.87
N ASP A 157 5.78 -59.39 68.33
CA ASP A 157 4.95 -59.70 69.52
C ASP A 157 3.74 -58.81 69.86
#